data_AF-A0A972P0U4-F1
#
_entry.id   AF-A0A972P0U4-F1
#
_cell.length_a   1.000
_cell.length_b   1.000
_cell.length_c   1.000
_cell.angle_alpha   90.00
_cell.angle_beta   90.00
_cell.angle_gamma   90.00
#
_symmetry.space_group_name_H-M   'P 1'
#
loop_
_entity.id
_entity.type
_entity.pdbx_description
1 polymer ?
#
loop_
_entity_poly.entity_id
_entity_poly.type
_entity_poly.pdbx_seq_one_letter_code
_entity_poly.pdbx_strand_id
1 'polypeptide(L)'
;MPMTVNLKVPFATDECGRVVDIRDLSDKCAGPFSCASCKGRVISRRGPERIWHFSHTAQSHCSDSAAFESALHLLAKQILLNSRLLRTPALVCRYWPSASTSDIVVAEEHVNRRDSPGQLEQWFQGVRPDFTV
;
A
#
# COMPACT_ATOMS: atom_id res chain seq x y z
N MET A 1 18.10 6.15 22.52
CA MET A 1 18.48 5.04 21.61
C MET A 1 17.32 4.81 20.66
N PRO A 2 17.48 4.90 19.32
CA PRO A 2 16.38 4.61 18.42
C PRO A 2 16.08 3.11 18.48
N MET A 3 14.87 2.73 18.89
CA MET A 3 14.39 1.36 18.79
C MET A 3 14.18 1.04 17.31
N THR A 4 15.13 0.34 16.70
CA THR A 4 14.98 -0.12 15.32
C THR A 4 14.04 -1.32 15.32
N VAL A 5 12.77 -1.09 15.02
CA VAL A 5 11.80 -2.19 14.84
C VAL A 5 12.15 -2.91 13.54
N ASN A 6 12.65 -4.15 13.64
CA ASN A 6 12.90 -4.99 12.47
C ASN A 6 11.58 -5.65 12.03
N LEU A 7 10.78 -4.92 11.26
CA LEU A 7 9.57 -5.46 10.65
C LEU A 7 9.94 -6.37 9.48
N LYS A 8 9.32 -7.55 9.42
CA LYS A 8 9.43 -8.44 8.26
C LYS A 8 8.49 -7.97 7.17
N VAL A 9 9.00 -7.89 5.94
CA VAL A 9 8.28 -7.35 4.78
C VAL A 9 7.52 -8.47 4.06
N PRO A 10 6.18 -8.54 4.13
CA PRO A 10 5.43 -9.64 3.53
C PRO A 10 5.07 -9.41 2.06
N PHE A 11 5.26 -8.19 1.53
CA PHE A 11 4.88 -7.81 0.17
C PHE A 11 6.09 -7.36 -0.66
N ALA A 12 6.06 -7.65 -1.95
CA ALA A 12 7.04 -7.16 -2.93
C ALA A 12 6.34 -6.86 -4.25
N THR A 13 7.03 -6.22 -5.20
CA THR A 13 6.53 -6.07 -6.57
C THR A 13 7.09 -7.16 -7.48
N ASP A 14 6.25 -7.76 -8.30
CA ASP A 14 6.67 -8.68 -9.38
C ASP A 14 7.23 -7.92 -10.60
N GLU A 15 7.59 -8.66 -11.64
CA GLU A 15 8.09 -8.11 -12.92
C GLU A 15 7.06 -7.25 -13.68
N CYS A 16 5.77 -7.45 -13.43
CA CYS A 16 4.69 -6.63 -13.99
C CYS A 16 4.46 -5.36 -13.17
N GLY A 17 5.21 -5.16 -12.07
CA GLY A 17 5.02 -4.04 -11.15
C GLY A 17 3.82 -4.22 -10.20
N ARG A 18 3.21 -5.40 -10.14
CA ARG A 18 2.10 -5.70 -9.22
C ARG A 18 2.65 -6.04 -7.85
N VAL A 19 2.00 -5.51 -6.81
CA VAL A 19 2.29 -5.92 -5.44
C VAL A 19 1.72 -7.31 -5.20
N VAL A 20 2.56 -8.21 -4.70
CA VAL A 20 2.22 -9.59 -4.35
C VAL A 20 2.46 -9.82 -2.86
N ASP A 21 1.59 -10.62 -2.24
CA ASP A 21 1.79 -11.18 -0.90
C ASP A 21 2.57 -12.48 -1.01
N ILE A 22 3.60 -12.64 -0.18
CA ILE A 22 4.38 -13.88 -0.13
C ILE A 22 3.53 -15.12 0.16
N ARG A 23 2.38 -14.96 0.83
CA ARG A 23 1.42 -16.04 1.14
C ARG A 23 0.63 -16.49 -0.08
N ASP A 24 0.48 -15.63 -1.08
CA ASP A 24 -0.25 -15.94 -2.32
C ASP A 24 0.68 -16.59 -3.38
N LEU A 25 1.98 -16.67 -3.10
CA LEU A 25 2.95 -17.25 -4.02
C LEU A 25 3.01 -18.77 -3.90
N SER A 26 2.98 -19.46 -5.04
CA SER A 26 3.27 -20.90 -5.10
C SER A 26 4.72 -21.20 -4.72
N ASP A 27 4.99 -22.40 -4.21
CA ASP A 27 6.35 -22.83 -3.79
C ASP A 27 7.40 -22.75 -4.90
N LYS A 28 6.97 -22.85 -6.16
CA LYS A 28 7.85 -22.75 -7.33
C LYS A 28 8.13 -21.31 -7.76
N CYS A 29 7.41 -20.33 -7.22
CA CYS A 29 7.56 -18.92 -7.58
C CYS A 29 8.68 -18.28 -6.76
N ALA A 30 9.87 -18.17 -7.36
CA ALA A 30 11.07 -17.59 -6.76
C ALA A 30 11.34 -16.13 -7.20
N GLY A 31 10.49 -15.55 -8.05
CA GLY A 31 10.62 -14.19 -8.56
C GLY A 31 10.66 -14.11 -10.08
N PRO A 32 11.17 -13.00 -10.65
CA PRO A 32 11.89 -11.92 -9.95
C PRO A 32 10.95 -11.02 -9.11
N PHE A 33 11.45 -10.59 -7.94
CA PHE A 33 10.75 -9.65 -7.06
C PHE A 33 11.62 -8.45 -6.70
N SER A 34 10.98 -7.31 -6.50
CA SER A 34 11.62 -6.04 -6.15
C SER A 34 11.01 -5.43 -4.90
N CYS A 35 11.84 -4.76 -4.10
CA CYS A 35 11.42 -4.00 -2.93
C CYS A 35 10.54 -2.81 -3.36
N ALA A 36 9.39 -2.64 -2.71
CA ALA A 36 8.48 -1.54 -3.02
C ALA A 36 9.10 -0.15 -2.77
N SER A 37 10.03 -0.06 -1.81
CA SER A 37 10.72 1.19 -1.42
C SER A 37 11.89 1.52 -2.34
N CYS A 38 12.96 0.72 -2.31
CA CYS A 38 14.20 1.02 -3.03
C CYS A 38 14.28 0.46 -4.46
N LYS A 39 13.27 -0.33 -4.88
CA LYS A 39 13.23 -1.06 -6.17
C LYS A 39 14.35 -2.10 -6.37
N GLY A 40 15.20 -2.32 -5.37
CA GLY A 40 16.22 -3.35 -5.38
C GLY A 40 15.64 -4.77 -5.34
N ARG A 41 16.40 -5.75 -5.86
CA ARG A 41 15.98 -7.16 -5.87
C ARG A 41 15.83 -7.70 -4.45
N VAL A 42 14.78 -8.48 -4.24
CA VAL A 42 14.51 -9.20 -2.99
C VAL A 42 14.24 -10.68 -3.28
N ILE A 43 14.50 -11.52 -2.29
CA ILE A 43 14.22 -12.96 -2.33
C ILE A 43 13.12 -13.30 -1.34
N SER A 44 12.24 -14.23 -1.71
CA SER A 44 11.22 -14.76 -0.80
C SER A 44 11.87 -15.74 0.18
N ARG A 45 11.90 -15.41 1.47
CA ARG A 45 12.31 -16.28 2.56
C ARG A 45 11.08 -17.03 3.08
N ARG A 46 11.00 -18.33 2.77
CA ARG A 46 9.96 -19.24 3.26
C ARG A 46 10.60 -20.39 4.02
N GLY A 47 9.89 -20.88 5.02
CA GLY A 47 10.34 -21.98 5.86
C GLY A 47 9.35 -22.28 6.98
N PRO A 48 9.52 -23.40 7.68
CA PRO A 48 8.58 -23.84 8.73
C PRO A 48 8.71 -23.04 10.03
N GLU A 49 9.87 -22.44 10.31
CA GLU A 49 10.16 -21.82 11.60
C GLU A 49 9.89 -20.32 11.64
N ARG A 50 10.08 -19.62 10.52
CA ARG A 50 10.06 -18.16 10.45
C ARG A 50 8.90 -17.69 9.59
N ILE A 51 8.28 -16.58 10.00
CA ILE A 51 7.27 -15.87 9.21
C ILE A 51 7.83 -15.61 7.82
N TRP A 52 7.06 -15.94 6.81
CA TRP A 52 7.46 -15.75 5.42
C TRP A 52 7.58 -14.25 5.13
N HIS A 53 8.69 -13.85 4.54
CA HIS A 53 8.94 -12.46 4.17
C HIS A 53 9.88 -12.35 2.97
N PHE A 54 9.88 -11.19 2.34
CA PHE A 54 10.91 -10.80 1.38
C PHE A 54 12.11 -10.22 2.11
N SER A 55 13.32 -10.58 1.67
CA SER A 55 14.57 -10.05 2.21
C SER A 55 15.52 -9.64 1.10
N HIS A 56 16.29 -8.58 1.31
CA HIS A 56 17.45 -8.27 0.47
C HIS A 56 18.55 -9.34 0.65
N THR A 57 19.32 -9.60 -0.41
CA THR A 57 20.35 -10.66 -0.41
C THR A 57 21.63 -10.27 0.35
N ALA A 58 22.07 -9.00 0.25
CA ALA A 58 23.01 -8.27 1.10
C ALA A 58 23.29 -6.89 0.44
N GLN A 59 23.84 -5.91 1.18
CA GLN A 59 24.28 -4.59 0.67
C GLN A 59 23.19 -3.58 0.24
N SER A 60 21.92 -3.75 0.63
CA SER A 60 20.92 -2.70 0.44
C SER A 60 20.97 -1.68 1.58
N HIS A 61 21.15 -0.39 1.27
CA HIS A 61 20.94 0.71 2.23
C HIS A 61 19.45 0.98 2.54
N CYS A 62 18.55 0.09 2.14
CA CYS A 62 17.12 0.21 2.39
C CYS A 62 16.80 -0.24 3.81
N SER A 63 16.14 0.61 4.61
CA SER A 63 15.66 0.20 5.92
C SER A 63 14.47 -0.75 5.76
N ASP A 64 14.41 -1.79 6.60
CA ASP A 64 13.29 -2.74 6.62
C ASP A 64 11.97 -2.04 6.99
N SER A 65 12.01 -1.01 7.84
CA SER A 65 10.83 -0.22 8.20
C SER A 65 10.26 0.56 7.01
N ALA A 66 11.11 1.21 6.22
CA ALA A 66 10.68 1.92 5.01
C ALA A 66 10.19 0.94 3.94
N ALA A 67 10.83 -0.22 3.81
CA ALA A 67 10.39 -1.29 2.91
C ALA A 67 9.00 -1.81 3.29
N PHE A 68 8.76 -2.07 4.58
CA PHE A 68 7.46 -2.53 5.07
C PHE A 68 6.35 -1.49 4.82
N GLU A 69 6.54 -0.25 5.25
CA GLU A 69 5.55 0.82 5.09
C GLU A 69 5.24 1.07 3.61
N SER A 70 6.28 1.19 2.77
CA SER A 70 6.10 1.42 1.34
C SER A 70 5.33 0.28 0.68
N ALA A 71 5.64 -0.98 1.05
CA ALA A 71 4.96 -2.14 0.48
C ALA A 71 3.50 -2.25 0.94
N LEU A 72 3.21 -1.94 2.21
CA LEU A 72 1.85 -1.90 2.75
C LEU A 72 1.01 -0.81 2.07
N HIS A 73 1.55 0.41 1.95
CA HIS A 73 0.85 1.50 1.27
C HIS A 73 0.61 1.19 -0.20
N LEU A 74 1.62 0.66 -0.92
CA LEU A 74 1.46 0.32 -2.32
C LEU A 74 0.41 -0.78 -2.53
N LEU A 75 0.36 -1.79 -1.64
CA LEU A 75 -0.70 -2.80 -1.66
C LEU A 75 -2.08 -2.19 -1.45
N ALA A 76 -2.24 -1.32 -0.45
CA ALA A 76 -3.52 -0.66 -0.18
C ALA A 76 -4.00 0.14 -1.40
N LYS A 77 -3.10 0.90 -2.05
CA LYS A 77 -3.40 1.64 -3.28
C LYS A 77 -3.77 0.70 -4.41
N GLN A 78 -3.06 -0.43 -4.57
CA GLN A 78 -3.40 -1.45 -5.57
C GLN A 78 -4.79 -2.05 -5.36
N ILE A 79 -5.17 -2.34 -4.10
CA ILE A 79 -6.51 -2.85 -3.77
C ILE A 79 -7.57 -1.81 -4.17
N LEU A 80 -7.37 -0.55 -3.81
CA LEU A 80 -8.28 0.54 -4.18
C LEU A 80 -8.36 0.73 -5.69
N LEU A 81 -7.25 0.61 -6.42
CA LEU A 81 -7.24 0.73 -7.87
C LEU A 81 -7.98 -0.44 -8.54
N ASN A 82 -7.72 -1.65 -8.07
CA ASN A 82 -8.31 -2.88 -8.61
C ASN A 82 -9.81 -2.99 -8.32
N SER A 83 -10.28 -2.51 -7.16
CA SER A 83 -11.72 -2.54 -6.83
C SER A 83 -12.56 -1.67 -7.77
N ARG A 84 -11.95 -0.64 -8.38
CA ARG A 84 -12.60 0.41 -9.19
C ARG A 84 -13.75 1.13 -8.51
N LEU A 85 -13.93 0.90 -7.21
CA LEU A 85 -15.02 1.40 -6.39
C LEU A 85 -14.41 2.02 -5.13
N LEU A 86 -14.69 3.30 -4.91
CA LEU A 86 -14.27 4.03 -3.72
C LEU A 86 -15.49 4.71 -3.11
N ARG A 87 -15.93 4.21 -1.95
CA ARG A 87 -16.97 4.82 -1.15
C ARG A 87 -16.33 5.73 -0.10
N THR A 88 -16.61 7.02 -0.19
CA THR A 88 -16.15 8.02 0.78
C THR A 88 -17.28 8.32 1.75
N PRO A 89 -17.02 8.35 3.07
CA PRO A 89 -18.05 8.64 4.06
C PRO A 89 -18.58 10.07 3.90
N ALA A 90 -19.79 10.32 4.41
CA ALA A 90 -20.30 11.68 4.54
C ALA A 90 -19.39 12.52 5.46
N LEU A 91 -19.16 13.78 5.09
CA LEU A 91 -18.48 14.75 5.93
C LEU A 91 -19.53 15.51 6.74
N VAL A 92 -19.54 15.29 8.05
CA VAL A 92 -20.50 15.92 8.97
C VAL A 92 -19.73 16.84 9.92
N CYS A 93 -20.12 18.11 9.95
CA CYS A 93 -19.64 19.08 10.91
C CYS A 93 -20.58 19.09 12.12
N ARG A 94 -20.09 18.69 13.28
CA ARG A 94 -20.84 18.81 14.53
C ARG A 94 -20.66 20.20 15.11
N TYR A 95 -21.71 21.00 15.07
CA TYR A 95 -21.73 22.34 15.63
C TYR A 95 -22.23 22.27 17.09
N TRP A 96 -21.42 22.76 18.02
CA TRP A 96 -21.71 22.74 19.47
C TRP A 96 -21.90 24.16 20.03
N PRO A 97 -23.06 24.80 19.81
CA PRO A 97 -23.40 26.04 20.47
C PRO A 97 -23.89 25.77 21.90
N SER A 98 -23.88 26.81 22.74
CA SER A 98 -24.30 26.73 24.16
C SER A 98 -25.75 26.32 24.38
N ALA A 99 -26.59 26.34 23.34
CA ALA A 99 -28.04 26.06 23.43
C ALA A 99 -28.45 24.65 22.97
N SER A 100 -27.85 24.09 21.91
CA SER A 100 -28.13 22.72 21.43
C SER A 100 -27.15 22.28 20.36
N THR A 101 -26.66 21.03 20.42
CA THR A 101 -25.79 20.46 19.40
C THR A 101 -26.57 20.17 18.11
N SER A 102 -26.01 20.55 16.96
CA SER A 102 -26.56 20.22 15.64
C SER A 102 -25.49 19.67 14.71
N ASP A 103 -25.85 18.66 13.92
CA ASP A 103 -24.98 18.10 12.89
C ASP A 103 -25.32 18.73 11.54
N ILE A 104 -24.31 19.30 10.87
CA ILE A 104 -24.41 19.92 9.55
C ILE A 104 -23.70 19.00 8.56
N VAL A 105 -24.44 18.44 7.59
CA VAL A 105 -23.84 17.63 6.52
C VAL A 105 -23.15 18.59 5.54
N VAL A 106 -21.81 18.52 5.49
CA VAL A 106 -20.97 19.33 4.59
C VAL A 106 -20.85 18.65 3.22
N ALA A 107 -20.74 17.32 3.23
CA ALA A 107 -20.76 16.52 2.02
C ALA A 107 -21.47 15.20 2.32
N GLU A 108 -22.32 14.76 1.40
CA GLU A 108 -22.94 13.45 1.48
C GLU A 108 -21.91 12.34 1.24
N GLU A 109 -22.28 11.13 1.64
CA GLU A 109 -21.54 9.95 1.23
C GLU A 109 -21.54 9.85 -0.30
N HIS A 110 -20.40 9.47 -0.87
CA HIS A 110 -20.25 9.37 -2.30
C HIS A 110 -19.59 8.05 -2.70
N VAL A 111 -20.09 7.46 -3.78
CA VAL A 111 -19.54 6.24 -4.36
C VAL A 111 -18.94 6.58 -5.72
N ASN A 112 -17.62 6.59 -5.77
CA ASN A 112 -16.88 6.81 -7.00
C ASN A 112 -16.63 5.47 -7.70
N ARG A 113 -17.23 5.29 -8.88
CA ARG A 113 -16.94 4.17 -9.77
C ARG A 113 -16.00 4.63 -10.88
N ARG A 114 -15.01 3.82 -11.22
CA ARG A 114 -14.06 4.07 -12.30
C ARG A 114 -14.24 3.03 -13.39
N ASP A 115 -14.37 3.50 -14.63
CA ASP A 115 -14.60 2.63 -15.78
C ASP A 115 -13.29 2.28 -16.51
N SER A 116 -12.31 3.19 -16.47
CA SER A 116 -10.96 3.02 -16.99
C SER A 116 -10.05 2.28 -15.98
N PRO A 117 -9.10 1.46 -16.46
CA PRO A 117 -7.97 1.05 -15.65
C PRO A 117 -7.09 2.27 -15.34
N GLY A 118 -6.63 2.39 -14.10
CA GLY A 118 -5.72 3.46 -13.68
C GLY A 118 -4.26 2.99 -13.54
N GLN A 119 -3.40 3.89 -13.08
CA GLN A 119 -1.99 3.62 -12.79
C GLN A 119 -1.64 4.02 -11.34
N LEU A 120 -0.75 3.27 -10.69
CA LEU A 120 -0.30 3.56 -9.32
C LEU A 120 0.83 4.59 -9.32
N GLU A 121 0.73 5.58 -8.43
CA GLU A 121 1.79 6.53 -8.11
C GLU A 121 2.48 7.18 -9.32
N GLN A 122 1.72 7.46 -10.38
CA GLN A 122 2.22 8.12 -11.58
C GLN A 122 2.28 9.64 -11.35
N TRP A 123 3.37 10.28 -11.80
CA TRP A 123 3.44 11.73 -11.83
C TRP A 123 2.43 12.30 -12.82
N PHE A 124 1.60 13.23 -12.35
CA PHE A 124 0.59 13.91 -13.14
C PHE A 124 0.52 15.38 -12.71
N GLN A 125 0.74 16.29 -13.67
CA GLN A 125 0.67 17.74 -13.45
C GLN A 125 1.44 18.24 -12.20
N GLY A 126 2.65 17.73 -11.98
CA GLY A 126 3.52 18.18 -10.88
C GLY A 126 3.16 17.61 -9.50
N VAL A 127 2.16 16.74 -9.40
CA VAL A 127 1.86 15.95 -8.20
C VAL A 127 2.01 14.47 -8.47
N ARG A 128 2.23 13.68 -7.42
CA ARG A 128 2.26 12.21 -7.49
C ARG A 128 1.09 11.65 -6.67
N PRO A 129 -0.13 11.61 -7.24
CA PRO A 129 -1.28 11.04 -6.57
C PRO A 129 -1.07 9.54 -6.33
N ASP A 130 -1.81 8.98 -5.39
CA ASP A 130 -1.75 7.54 -5.07
C ASP A 130 -2.10 6.66 -6.27
N PHE A 131 -3.07 7.11 -7.07
CA PHE A 131 -3.41 6.54 -8.36
C PHE A 131 -3.97 7.60 -9.30
N THR A 132 -3.78 7.40 -10.60
CA THR A 132 -4.41 8.16 -11.70
C THR A 132 -5.42 7.27 -12.40
N VAL A 133 -6.54 7.84 -12.87
CA VAL A 133 -7.69 7.12 -13.47
C VAL A 133 -8.20 7.83 -14.70
#